data_AF-A0A662VFK2-F1
#
_entry.id   AF-A0A662VFK2-F1
#
_cell.length_a   1.000
_cell.length_b   1.000
_cell.length_c   1.000
_cell.angle_alpha   90.00
_cell.angle_beta   90.00
_cell.angle_gamma   90.00
#
_symmetry.space_group_name_H-M   'P 1'
#
loop_
_entity.id
_entity.type
_entity.pdbx_description
1 polymer ?
#
loop_
_entity_poly.entity_id
_entity_poly.type
_entity_poly.pdbx_seq_one_letter_code
_entity_poly.pdbx_strand_id
1 'polypeptide(L)'
;MHKCYRYIMGEGIEEISEELRWSIMLSLHVRLEKSKVSFIEICIHETMSLNDIPRIVEVVTTNEFKDVIDLLMHITKLLEKYGVENWKEKFEIYISESEIILNVLL
;
A
#
# COMPACT_ATOMS: atom_id res chain seq x y z
N MET A 1 -11.45 -9.47 9.76
CA MET A 1 -10.03 -9.60 10.17
C MET A 1 -9.15 -9.15 9.02
N HIS A 2 -8.00 -8.52 9.27
CA HIS A 2 -7.10 -8.03 8.22
C HIS A 2 -5.95 -9.00 7.97
N LYS A 3 -5.61 -9.19 6.70
CA LYS A 3 -4.41 -9.88 6.26
C LYS A 3 -3.38 -8.85 5.81
N CYS A 4 -2.21 -8.84 6.42
CA CYS A 4 -1.19 -7.84 6.16
C CYS A 4 0.06 -8.46 5.54
N TYR A 5 0.68 -7.71 4.63
CA TYR A 5 1.90 -8.06 3.94
C TYR A 5 2.86 -6.90 4.09
N ARG A 6 4.02 -7.15 4.69
CA ARG A 6 5.04 -6.15 4.90
C ARG A 6 6.28 -6.49 4.09
N TYR A 7 6.84 -5.49 3.42
CA TYR A 7 8.14 -5.52 2.78
C TYR A 7 9.06 -4.54 3.47
N ILE A 8 10.26 -5.01 3.79
CA ILE A 8 11.36 -4.18 4.30
C ILE A 8 12.56 -4.38 3.38
N MET A 9 13.15 -3.28 2.89
CA MET A 9 14.30 -3.33 1.99
C MET A 9 15.46 -4.08 2.64
N GLY A 10 15.89 -5.17 1.99
CA GLY A 10 16.96 -6.05 2.49
C GLY A 10 16.48 -7.23 3.35
N GLU A 11 15.23 -7.23 3.80
CA GLU A 11 14.66 -8.30 4.63
C GLU A 11 13.63 -9.17 3.88
N GLY A 12 13.01 -8.63 2.83
CA GLY A 12 12.05 -9.36 1.98
C GLY A 12 10.60 -9.10 2.37
N ILE A 13 9.70 -10.03 2.00
CA ILE A 13 8.25 -9.93 2.27
C ILE A 13 7.88 -10.88 3.42
N GLU A 14 7.21 -10.35 4.43
CA GLU A 14 6.59 -11.11 5.51
C GLU A 14 5.05 -10.97 5.46
N GLU A 15 4.36 -12.04 5.85
CA GLU A 15 2.93 -12.02 6.11
C GLU A 15 2.71 -11.88 7.63
N ILE A 16 1.96 -10.86 8.03
CA ILE A 16 1.67 -10.55 9.44
C ILE A 16 0.16 -10.45 9.66
N SER A 17 -0.27 -10.72 10.89
CA SER A 17 -1.66 -10.50 11.33
C SER A 17 -1.70 -9.27 12.22
N GLU A 18 -2.44 -8.25 11.81
CA GLU A 18 -2.66 -7.04 12.61
C GLU A 18 -4.15 -6.75 12.77
N GLU A 19 -4.53 -6.21 13.94
CA GLU A 19 -5.85 -5.65 14.16
C GLU A 19 -5.86 -4.18 13.74
N LEU A 20 -6.37 -3.89 12.54
CA LEU A 20 -6.65 -2.53 12.12
C LEU A 20 -8.05 -2.09 12.57
N ARG A 21 -8.32 -0.78 12.49
CA ARG A 21 -9.67 -0.25 12.71
C ARG A 21 -10.65 -0.97 11.76
N TRP A 22 -11.78 -1.41 12.32
CA TRP A 22 -12.81 -2.17 11.62
C TRP A 22 -13.39 -1.46 10.39
N SER A 23 -13.23 -0.12 10.31
CA SER A 23 -13.71 0.70 9.20
C SER A 23 -12.78 0.73 7.99
N ILE A 24 -11.59 0.11 8.04
CA ILE A 24 -10.61 0.14 6.95
C ILE A 24 -10.75 -1.14 6.10
N MET A 25 -11.00 -1.01 4.81
CA MET A 25 -10.99 -2.11 3.84
C MET A 25 -9.59 -2.44 3.34
N LEU A 26 -8.79 -1.39 3.08
CA LEU A 26 -7.41 -1.49 2.61
C LEU A 26 -6.59 -0.42 3.32
N SER A 27 -5.44 -0.78 3.87
CA SER A 27 -4.39 0.16 4.25
C SER A 27 -3.15 -0.13 3.42
N LEU A 28 -2.57 0.92 2.85
CA LEU A 28 -1.31 0.88 2.12
C LEU A 28 -0.38 1.94 2.71
N HIS A 29 0.68 1.49 3.36
CA HIS A 29 1.72 2.33 3.91
C HIS A 29 3.02 2.11 3.13
N VAL A 30 3.55 3.16 2.51
CA VAL A 30 4.79 3.08 1.72
C VAL A 30 5.75 4.18 2.15
N ARG A 31 7.02 3.81 2.36
CA ARG A 31 8.09 4.74 2.70
C ARG A 31 9.17 4.77 1.63
N LEU A 32 9.68 5.97 1.36
CA LEU A 32 10.83 6.23 0.52
C LEU A 32 12.07 6.52 1.38
N GLU A 33 13.21 6.00 0.96
CA GLU A 33 14.53 6.40 1.39
C GLU A 33 15.40 6.62 0.15
N LYS A 34 15.95 7.84 -0.02
CA LYS A 34 16.81 8.20 -1.17
C LYS A 34 16.19 7.79 -2.52
N SER A 35 14.93 8.17 -2.75
CA SER A 35 14.17 7.88 -3.97
C SER A 35 13.83 6.41 -4.22
N LYS A 36 14.10 5.51 -3.28
CA LYS A 36 13.76 4.09 -3.36
C LYS A 36 12.76 3.72 -2.29
N VAL A 37 11.91 2.75 -2.57
CA VAL A 37 10.97 2.24 -1.57
C VAL A 37 11.74 1.42 -0.54
N SER A 38 11.76 1.89 0.71
CA SER A 38 12.42 1.21 1.83
C SER A 38 11.46 0.33 2.61
N PHE A 39 10.16 0.62 2.54
CA PHE A 39 9.11 -0.08 3.28
C PHE A 39 7.80 -0.07 2.51
N ILE A 40 7.08 -1.20 2.55
CA ILE A 40 5.67 -1.30 2.15
C ILE A 40 4.93 -2.12 3.20
N GLU A 41 3.73 -1.72 3.57
CA GLU A 41 2.78 -2.55 4.29
C GLU A 41 1.43 -2.44 3.61
N ILE A 42 0.85 -3.59 3.29
CA ILE A 42 -0.45 -3.72 2.64
C ILE A 42 -1.33 -4.57 3.53
N CYS A 43 -2.37 -3.99 4.11
CA CYS A 43 -3.34 -4.69 4.94
C CYS A 43 -4.71 -4.67 4.29
N ILE A 44 -5.30 -5.84 4.11
CA ILE A 44 -6.56 -6.01 3.40
C ILE A 44 -7.57 -6.68 4.32
N HIS A 45 -8.76 -6.10 4.44
CA HIS A 45 -9.86 -6.69 5.16
C HIS A 45 -10.40 -7.90 4.39
N GLU A 46 -10.82 -8.97 5.09
CA GLU A 46 -11.35 -10.20 4.49
C GLU A 46 -12.50 -10.03 3.49
N THR A 47 -13.24 -8.92 3.58
CA THR A 47 -14.35 -8.59 2.66
C THR A 47 -13.87 -8.03 1.33
N MET A 48 -12.55 -7.88 1.15
CA MET A 48 -11.90 -7.32 0.00
C MET A 48 -10.85 -8.31 -0.53
N SER A 49 -10.72 -8.41 -1.85
CA SER A 49 -9.65 -9.17 -2.48
C SER A 49 -8.78 -8.21 -3.29
N LEU A 50 -7.49 -8.21 -3.01
CA LEU A 50 -6.50 -7.53 -3.83
C LEU A 50 -5.75 -8.59 -4.63
N ASN A 51 -5.76 -8.48 -5.95
CA ASN A 51 -5.13 -9.48 -6.79
C ASN A 51 -3.61 -9.35 -6.75
N ASP A 52 -2.92 -10.44 -6.43
CA ASP A 52 -1.47 -10.60 -6.58
C ASP A 52 -0.63 -9.56 -5.81
N ILE A 53 -0.76 -9.58 -4.48
CA ILE A 53 0.01 -8.71 -3.57
C ILE A 53 1.52 -8.80 -3.77
N PRO A 54 2.14 -10.00 -3.94
CA PRO A 54 3.56 -10.09 -4.23
C PRO A 54 3.94 -9.28 -5.48
N ARG A 55 3.12 -9.33 -6.54
CA ARG A 55 3.36 -8.55 -7.75
C ARG A 55 3.22 -7.05 -7.53
N ILE A 56 2.27 -6.60 -6.71
CA ILE A 56 2.12 -5.18 -6.35
C ILE A 56 3.37 -4.70 -5.62
N VAL A 57 3.82 -5.44 -4.61
CA VAL A 57 5.05 -5.13 -3.87
C VAL A 57 6.25 -5.10 -4.82
N GLU A 58 6.40 -6.08 -5.71
CA GLU A 58 7.49 -6.12 -6.71
C GLU A 58 7.47 -4.90 -7.64
N VAL A 59 6.30 -4.55 -8.19
CA VAL A 59 6.17 -3.39 -9.09
C VAL A 59 6.47 -2.08 -8.37
N VAL A 60 6.05 -1.92 -7.12
CA VAL A 60 6.35 -0.71 -6.35
C VAL A 60 7.84 -0.64 -5.99
N THR A 61 8.43 -1.74 -5.53
CA THR A 61 9.83 -1.75 -5.04
C THR A 61 10.89 -1.69 -6.15
N THR A 62 10.56 -2.07 -7.38
CA THR A 62 11.50 -2.05 -8.52
C THR A 62 11.63 -0.68 -9.20
N ASN A 63 10.76 0.28 -8.87
CA ASN A 63 10.81 1.63 -9.41
C ASN A 63 11.61 2.58 -8.51
N GLU A 64 12.24 3.58 -9.14
CA GLU A 64 12.76 4.75 -8.44
C GLU A 64 11.73 5.87 -8.55
N PHE A 65 11.49 6.57 -7.43
CA PHE A 65 10.51 7.64 -7.33
C PHE A 65 11.21 8.95 -7.06
N LYS A 66 10.86 9.99 -7.82
CA LYS A 66 11.44 11.31 -7.63
C LYS A 66 11.13 11.85 -6.22
N ASP A 67 9.89 11.68 -5.79
CA ASP A 67 9.34 12.16 -4.53
C ASP A 67 8.08 11.34 -4.16
N VAL A 68 7.48 11.66 -3.01
CA VAL A 68 6.23 11.02 -2.56
C VAL A 68 5.03 11.30 -3.46
N ILE A 69 5.03 12.38 -4.26
CA ILE A 69 3.92 12.66 -5.17
C ILE A 69 3.98 11.72 -6.37
N ASP A 70 5.17 11.49 -6.90
CA ASP A 70 5.42 10.48 -7.95
C ASP A 70 5.03 9.08 -7.47
N LEU A 71 5.40 8.72 -6.24
CA LEU A 71 4.97 7.48 -5.60
C LEU A 71 3.45 7.38 -5.48
N LEU A 72 2.77 8.43 -5.02
CA LEU A 72 1.31 8.45 -4.92
C LEU A 72 0.64 8.21 -6.27
N MET A 73 1.11 8.90 -7.31
CA MET A 73 0.60 8.71 -8.68
C MET A 73 0.77 7.28 -9.17
N HIS A 74 1.84 6.60 -8.76
CA HIS A 74 2.05 5.19 -9.09
C HIS A 74 1.10 4.27 -8.31
N ILE A 75 0.98 4.48 -6.99
CA ILE A 75 0.07 3.74 -6.12
C ILE A 75 -1.37 3.81 -6.63
N THR A 76 -1.85 5.00 -6.98
CA THR A 76 -3.23 5.17 -7.48
C THR A 76 -3.50 4.37 -8.75
N LYS A 77 -2.55 4.32 -9.69
CA LYS A 77 -2.63 3.47 -10.89
C LYS A 77 -2.64 1.98 -10.57
N LEU A 78 -1.90 1.55 -9.54
CA LEU A 78 -1.93 0.16 -9.08
C LEU A 78 -3.28 -0.19 -8.48
N LEU A 79 -3.88 0.70 -7.68
CA LEU A 79 -5.22 0.47 -7.12
C LEU A 79 -6.29 0.37 -8.23
N GLU A 80 -6.18 1.20 -9.27
CA GLU A 80 -7.05 1.10 -10.46
C GLU A 80 -6.87 -0.22 -11.21
N LYS A 81 -5.64 -0.73 -11.30
CA LYS A 81 -5.32 -1.94 -12.07
C LYS A 81 -5.59 -3.23 -11.31
N TYR A 82 -5.32 -3.27 -10.01
CA TYR A 82 -5.28 -4.49 -9.20
C TYR A 82 -6.50 -4.68 -8.28
N GLY A 83 -7.51 -3.84 -8.44
CA GLY A 83 -8.88 -4.23 -8.08
C GLY A 83 -9.36 -3.72 -6.74
N VAL A 84 -9.40 -2.40 -6.58
CA VAL A 84 -10.38 -1.83 -5.67
C VAL A 84 -11.42 -1.05 -6.46
N GLU A 85 -12.53 -1.71 -6.80
CA GLU A 85 -13.69 -0.97 -7.29
C GLU A 85 -14.06 0.09 -6.26
N ASN A 86 -14.28 1.32 -6.73
CA ASN A 86 -14.75 2.44 -5.92
C ASN A 86 -13.86 2.87 -4.74
N TRP A 87 -12.55 2.53 -4.70
CA TRP A 87 -11.66 3.03 -3.62
C TRP A 87 -11.66 4.55 -3.46
N LYS A 88 -11.95 5.26 -4.55
CA LYS A 88 -12.01 6.72 -4.61
C LYS A 88 -13.24 7.31 -3.91
N GLU A 89 -14.25 6.51 -3.57
CA GLU A 89 -15.47 7.00 -2.92
C GLU A 89 -15.22 7.39 -1.45
N LYS A 90 -14.40 6.62 -0.75
CA LYS A 90 -14.04 6.86 0.65
C LYS A 90 -12.61 6.44 0.92
N PHE A 91 -11.70 7.41 0.95
CA PHE A 91 -10.33 7.18 1.36
C PHE A 91 -9.83 8.29 2.28
N GLU A 92 -8.88 7.93 3.12
CA GLU A 92 -8.06 8.86 3.88
C GLU A 92 -6.62 8.72 3.37
N ILE A 93 -5.95 9.85 3.21
CA ILE A 93 -4.54 9.86 2.82
C ILE A 93 -3.73 10.75 3.76
N TYR A 94 -2.63 10.21 4.25
CA TYR A 94 -1.59 10.94 4.95
C TYR A 94 -0.32 10.91 4.10
N ILE A 95 0.32 12.06 3.94
CA ILE A 95 1.52 12.24 3.14
C ILE A 95 2.52 13.03 3.96
N SER A 96 3.74 12.53 4.07
CA SER A 96 4.90 13.24 4.60
C SER A 96 5.98 13.38 3.52
N GLU A 97 7.14 13.95 3.84
CA GLU A 97 8.25 14.07 2.88
C GLU A 97 8.78 12.71 2.39
N SER A 98 8.57 11.65 3.17
CA SER A 98 9.14 10.33 2.90
C SER A 98 8.13 9.19 2.95
N GLU A 99 6.86 9.43 3.30
CA GLU A 99 5.89 8.34 3.44
C GLU A 99 4.49 8.71 2.97
N ILE A 100 3.75 7.69 2.57
CA ILE A 100 2.33 7.75 2.23
C ILE A 100 1.62 6.67 3.03
N ILE A 101 0.50 7.03 3.65
CA ILE A 101 -0.46 6.09 4.20
C ILE A 101 -1.79 6.36 3.51
N LEU A 102 -2.30 5.37 2.79
CA LEU A 102 -3.58 5.41 2.10
C LEU A 102 -4.50 4.37 2.73
N ASN A 103 -5.61 4.83 3.31
CA ASN A 103 -6.66 3.97 3.84
C ASN A 103 -7.89 4.08 2.94
N VAL A 104 -8.40 2.95 2.46
CA VAL A 104 -9.74 2.85 1.87
C VAL A 104 -10.70 2.40 2.96
N LEU A 105 -11.82 3.10 3.09
CA LEU A 105 -12.80 2.85 4.15
C LEU A 105 -14.00 2.04 3.64
N LEU A 106 -14.72 1.38 4.55
CA LEU A 106 -16.06 0.80 4.31
C LEU A 106 -17.12 1.89 4.01
#